data_AF-A0A9J7EL21-F1
#
_entry.id   AF-A0A9J7EL21-F1
#
_cell.length_a   1.000
_cell.length_b   1.000
_cell.length_c   1.000
_cell.angle_alpha   90.00
_cell.angle_beta   90.00
_cell.angle_gamma   90.00
#
_symmetry.space_group_name_H-M   'P 1'
#
loop_
_entity.id
_entity.type
_entity.pdbx_description
1 polymer ?
#
loop_
_entity_poly.entity_id
_entity_poly.type
_entity_poly.pdbx_seq_one_letter_code
_entity_poly.pdbx_strand_id
1 'polypeptide(L)'
;MHEDESRTVLINIIKPRRLTDNNYNNTVKLKRRNSIQTVKKRLKKASSVCQTCFVPDIEPLPAATLKKDAVLLPYVLYTRTQEKEIFRKRMNMGLRDSYKAVYAKIMNRIHIDDPPDDVLTVTGFDPGFFQCVSTTILSKYIAPYKSLKYSFNTQLRLRQECGYRNDCMLNIESNFKREQETYDEATQRYMEQVKYFEAFILADYLKSMVYLNKWEELALALNKVNFEYQCLAAKMFTITSRIVGLDYRYGLQQKYGRCLYYLSPPSWRYKNRNFARSVEIEAKGFDFGISKEEDTFSVMFEKLQMECYGGLVKPVLYFDHAADLMKLFDGIEQQHLHHFTHVVQLAPHTTFLKKGIKLFNDIIAQDSAGILAIIKEFKKLLEFSEDQGSQLEAKFYKIINGFFYDCVGAPEVLKFQLHLEFCYEKIHNEKPINMDLVGTAKALEDFYMDYSKRLDAVTGEKIKAAMAVYINSERQQFKEAKDAAKELRQFRRLELTLLRAHALPSTVQPNYNFTRNLSLRKKKLPKTKCEEYRNSLTEGELEYLTLFTDWTELEDPANYLQCRSMSHVDTGHTNKK
;
A
#
# COMPACT_ATOMS: atom_id res chain seq x y z
N MET A 1 6.43 -37.06 -42.93
CA MET A 1 6.49 -38.07 -41.85
C MET A 1 6.43 -37.32 -40.53
N HIS A 2 5.82 -37.94 -39.52
CA HIS A 2 5.29 -37.34 -38.27
C HIS A 2 4.18 -36.31 -38.54
N GLU A 3 2.89 -36.59 -38.33
CA GLU A 3 2.12 -37.23 -37.24
C GLU A 3 1.50 -36.21 -36.26
N ASP A 4 0.17 -36.19 -36.33
CA ASP A 4 -0.86 -35.87 -35.33
C ASP A 4 -0.47 -35.24 -33.98
N GLU A 5 -1.13 -34.13 -33.66
CA GLU A 5 -1.58 -33.86 -32.29
C GLU A 5 -2.86 -33.00 -32.26
N SER A 6 -4.02 -33.62 -32.46
CA SER A 6 -5.33 -32.95 -32.38
C SER A 6 -5.78 -32.73 -30.92
N ARG A 7 -5.37 -31.62 -30.30
CA ARG A 7 -5.76 -31.25 -28.93
C ARG A 7 -7.17 -30.62 -28.87
N THR A 8 -8.20 -31.43 -28.63
CA THR A 8 -9.56 -30.95 -28.36
C THR A 8 -9.72 -30.45 -26.93
N VAL A 9 -10.09 -29.18 -26.74
CA VAL A 9 -10.36 -28.59 -25.42
C VAL A 9 -11.78 -28.92 -24.95
N LEU A 10 -11.89 -29.69 -23.86
CA LEU A 10 -13.16 -29.98 -23.19
C LEU A 10 -13.52 -28.85 -22.20
N ILE A 11 -14.54 -28.05 -22.54
CA ILE A 11 -15.10 -27.04 -21.63
C ILE A 11 -16.23 -27.67 -20.81
N ASN A 12 -15.95 -27.96 -19.54
CA ASN A 12 -16.95 -28.44 -18.58
C ASN A 12 -17.86 -27.30 -18.09
N ILE A 13 -19.11 -27.25 -18.56
CA ILE A 13 -20.11 -26.31 -18.07
C ILE A 13 -20.84 -26.91 -16.85
N ILE A 14 -20.64 -26.30 -15.69
CA ILE A 14 -21.28 -26.66 -14.42
C ILE A 14 -22.78 -26.34 -14.47
N LYS A 15 -23.63 -27.32 -14.16
CA LYS A 15 -25.09 -27.12 -14.02
C LYS A 15 -25.42 -26.56 -12.63
N PRO A 16 -26.21 -25.49 -12.50
CA PRO A 16 -26.68 -25.02 -11.20
C PRO A 16 -27.74 -25.96 -10.60
N ARG A 17 -27.64 -26.19 -9.28
CA ARG A 17 -28.66 -26.87 -8.47
C ARG A 17 -29.93 -26.03 -8.42
N ARG A 18 -31.11 -26.67 -8.43
CA ARG A 18 -32.37 -26.04 -8.02
C ARG A 18 -32.59 -26.32 -6.53
N LEU A 19 -32.75 -25.26 -5.74
CA LEU A 19 -33.36 -25.35 -4.41
C LEU A 19 -34.87 -25.24 -4.54
N THR A 20 -35.56 -26.00 -3.71
CA THR A 20 -37.00 -25.92 -3.49
C THR A 20 -37.28 -24.98 -2.32
N ASP A 21 -38.29 -24.13 -2.43
CA ASP A 21 -38.97 -23.58 -1.26
C ASP A 21 -40.48 -23.53 -1.50
N ASN A 22 -41.23 -24.08 -0.55
CA ASN A 22 -42.66 -23.89 -0.39
C ASN A 22 -42.85 -22.87 0.74
N ASN A 23 -43.71 -21.84 0.58
CA ASN A 23 -45.00 -21.84 1.28
C ASN A 23 -45.83 -20.53 1.18
N TYR A 24 -47.15 -20.76 1.22
CA TYR A 24 -48.26 -19.97 1.77
C TYR A 24 -48.74 -18.62 1.19
N ASN A 25 -49.98 -18.71 0.68
CA ASN A 25 -51.17 -17.86 0.93
C ASN A 25 -51.32 -16.47 0.25
N ASN A 26 -52.07 -16.52 -0.86
CA ASN A 26 -53.42 -15.93 -1.00
C ASN A 26 -53.68 -14.50 -0.47
N THR A 27 -54.01 -13.58 -1.39
CA THR A 27 -55.37 -12.99 -1.45
C THR A 27 -55.66 -12.33 -2.81
N VAL A 28 -56.77 -12.77 -3.42
CA VAL A 28 -57.72 -12.06 -4.34
C VAL A 28 -57.20 -10.90 -5.24
N LYS A 29 -57.23 -11.09 -6.57
CA LYS A 29 -58.25 -10.49 -7.48
C LYS A 29 -58.03 -10.85 -8.96
N LEU A 30 -59.14 -10.82 -9.71
CA LEU A 30 -59.24 -11.12 -11.14
C LEU A 30 -58.24 -10.32 -12.00
N LYS A 31 -57.67 -10.98 -13.02
CA LYS A 31 -57.79 -10.54 -14.42
C LYS A 31 -57.43 -11.64 -15.41
N ARG A 32 -58.32 -11.88 -16.38
CA ARG A 32 -58.04 -12.66 -17.60
C ARG A 32 -56.85 -12.03 -18.34
N ARG A 33 -55.85 -12.82 -18.71
CA ARG A 33 -55.01 -12.57 -19.90
C ARG A 33 -54.53 -13.89 -20.48
N ASN A 34 -54.71 -14.05 -21.78
CA ASN A 34 -54.33 -15.24 -22.52
C ASN A 34 -52.80 -15.30 -22.63
N SER A 35 -52.20 -16.44 -22.29
CA SER A 35 -50.87 -16.78 -22.80
C SER A 35 -50.83 -18.28 -23.13
N ILE A 36 -50.74 -18.58 -24.42
CA ILE A 36 -50.59 -19.94 -24.92
C ILE A 36 -49.12 -20.30 -24.75
N GLN A 37 -48.80 -21.12 -23.75
CA GLN A 37 -47.44 -21.64 -23.59
C GLN A 37 -47.13 -22.64 -24.71
N THR A 38 -46.17 -22.29 -25.55
CA THR A 38 -45.60 -23.17 -26.57
C THR A 38 -44.75 -24.26 -25.93
N VAL A 39 -45.36 -25.41 -25.63
CA VAL A 39 -44.62 -26.60 -25.19
C VAL A 39 -43.83 -27.16 -26.37
N LYS A 40 -42.51 -26.88 -26.40
CA LYS A 40 -41.56 -27.52 -27.34
C LYS A 40 -41.44 -29.03 -27.04
N LYS A 41 -42.36 -29.84 -27.55
CA LYS A 41 -42.16 -31.29 -27.65
C LYS A 41 -41.03 -31.56 -28.64
N ARG A 42 -39.98 -32.25 -28.17
CA ARG A 42 -38.87 -32.71 -29.01
C ARG A 42 -39.38 -33.77 -29.99
N LEU A 43 -39.23 -33.53 -31.30
CA LEU A 43 -39.37 -34.58 -32.30
C LEU A 43 -38.30 -35.64 -32.07
N LYS A 44 -38.70 -36.90 -31.87
CA LYS A 44 -37.84 -38.05 -32.15
C LYS A 44 -37.84 -38.28 -33.67
N LYS A 45 -36.68 -38.55 -34.25
CA LYS A 45 -36.57 -38.93 -35.67
C LYS A 45 -37.36 -40.22 -35.91
N ALA A 46 -38.16 -40.26 -36.97
CA ALA A 46 -38.77 -41.49 -37.44
C ALA A 46 -37.71 -42.32 -38.18
N SER A 47 -37.41 -43.50 -37.66
CA SER A 47 -36.66 -44.53 -38.39
C SER A 47 -37.61 -45.29 -39.30
N SER A 48 -37.23 -45.43 -40.57
CA SER A 48 -37.90 -46.23 -41.59
C SER A 48 -38.12 -47.69 -41.15
N VAL A 49 -39.36 -48.14 -41.15
CA VAL A 49 -39.72 -49.56 -41.33
C VAL A 49 -40.94 -49.62 -42.24
N CYS A 50 -40.76 -50.05 -43.48
CA CYS A 50 -41.85 -50.59 -44.27
C CYS A 50 -42.18 -51.98 -43.69
N GLN A 51 -43.34 -52.13 -43.08
CA GLN A 51 -43.92 -53.45 -42.81
C GLN A 51 -45.18 -53.61 -43.64
N THR A 52 -45.20 -54.70 -44.40
CA THR A 52 -46.29 -55.13 -45.27
C THR A 52 -47.57 -55.34 -44.47
N CYS A 53 -48.65 -54.66 -44.86
CA CYS A 53 -49.98 -54.91 -44.30
C CYS A 53 -50.50 -56.27 -44.78
N PHE A 54 -50.52 -57.27 -43.89
CA PHE A 54 -51.41 -58.41 -44.03
C PHE A 54 -52.82 -58.00 -43.57
N VAL A 55 -53.84 -58.43 -44.30
CA VAL A 55 -55.23 -58.40 -43.83
C VAL A 55 -55.38 -59.55 -42.81
N PRO A 56 -55.78 -59.29 -41.56
CA PRO A 56 -55.98 -60.36 -40.59
C PRO A 56 -57.33 -61.06 -40.82
N ASP A 57 -57.34 -62.38 -40.64
CA ASP A 57 -58.58 -63.17 -40.59
C ASP A 57 -59.48 -62.71 -39.44
N ILE A 58 -60.79 -62.72 -39.67
CA ILE A 58 -61.77 -62.16 -38.74
C ILE A 58 -62.13 -63.17 -37.64
N GLU A 59 -61.33 -63.21 -36.58
CA GLU A 59 -61.73 -63.81 -35.32
C GLU A 59 -62.60 -62.85 -34.49
N PRO A 60 -63.62 -63.33 -33.75
CA PRO A 60 -64.46 -62.49 -32.90
C PRO A 60 -63.64 -61.89 -31.74
N LEU A 61 -63.56 -60.56 -31.69
CA LEU A 61 -62.72 -59.83 -30.72
C LEU A 61 -63.07 -60.16 -29.25
N PRO A 62 -62.07 -60.48 -28.40
CA PRO A 62 -62.32 -60.78 -27.00
C PRO A 62 -62.83 -59.56 -26.22
N ALA A 63 -63.75 -59.78 -25.29
CA ALA A 63 -64.47 -58.72 -24.56
C ALA A 63 -63.59 -57.74 -23.77
N ALA A 64 -62.32 -58.08 -23.51
CA ALA A 64 -61.35 -57.18 -22.86
C ALA A 64 -60.97 -55.97 -23.74
N THR A 65 -60.92 -56.12 -25.07
CA THR A 65 -60.54 -55.02 -25.98
C THR A 65 -61.60 -53.93 -26.15
N LEU A 66 -62.87 -54.23 -25.82
CA LEU A 66 -63.98 -53.27 -25.80
C LEU A 66 -63.86 -52.21 -24.69
N LYS A 67 -62.96 -52.37 -23.72
CA LYS A 67 -62.75 -51.40 -22.61
C LYS A 67 -61.77 -50.27 -22.94
N LYS A 68 -61.30 -50.13 -24.18
CA LYS A 68 -60.43 -49.01 -24.60
C LYS A 68 -61.28 -47.76 -24.89
N ASP A 69 -61.04 -46.68 -24.15
CA ASP A 69 -61.78 -45.40 -24.25
C ASP A 69 -61.89 -44.87 -25.69
N ALA A 70 -60.86 -45.08 -26.51
CA ALA A 70 -60.82 -44.65 -27.92
C ALA A 70 -61.89 -45.31 -28.82
N VAL A 71 -62.36 -46.52 -28.49
CA VAL A 71 -63.40 -47.24 -29.23
C VAL A 71 -64.79 -47.01 -28.60
N LEU A 72 -64.84 -46.83 -27.28
CA LEU A 72 -66.08 -46.49 -26.57
C LEU A 72 -66.56 -45.06 -26.87
N LEU A 73 -65.67 -44.09 -27.10
CA LEU A 73 -66.06 -42.70 -27.35
C LEU A 73 -67.02 -42.53 -28.55
N PRO A 74 -66.74 -43.08 -29.76
CA PRO A 74 -67.70 -43.05 -30.87
C PRO A 74 -69.02 -43.78 -30.56
N TYR A 75 -68.95 -44.96 -29.91
CA TYR A 75 -70.14 -45.73 -29.56
C TYR A 75 -71.03 -45.01 -28.54
N VAL A 76 -70.44 -44.40 -27.51
CA VAL A 76 -71.15 -43.60 -26.49
C VAL A 76 -71.73 -42.32 -27.07
N LEU A 77 -71.09 -41.72 -28.07
CA LEU A 77 -71.70 -40.60 -28.82
C LEU A 77 -72.89 -41.09 -29.65
N TYR A 78 -72.76 -42.22 -30.35
CA TYR A 78 -73.83 -42.82 -31.15
C TYR A 78 -75.05 -43.24 -30.32
N THR A 79 -74.85 -43.94 -29.19
CA THR A 79 -75.94 -44.32 -28.29
C THR A 79 -76.61 -43.09 -27.69
N ARG A 80 -75.85 -42.06 -27.27
CA ARG A 80 -76.42 -40.78 -26.82
C ARG A 80 -77.21 -40.06 -27.91
N THR A 81 -76.85 -40.18 -29.19
CA THR A 81 -77.67 -39.63 -30.28
C THR A 81 -78.95 -40.45 -30.51
N GLN A 82 -78.87 -41.78 -30.52
CA GLN A 82 -80.07 -42.64 -30.61
C GLN A 82 -81.01 -42.43 -29.42
N GLU A 83 -80.50 -42.35 -28.20
CA GLU A 83 -81.29 -42.10 -26.99
C GLU A 83 -81.99 -40.73 -27.06
N LYS A 84 -81.30 -39.69 -27.55
CA LYS A 84 -81.91 -38.37 -27.79
C LYS A 84 -83.01 -38.43 -28.85
N GLU A 85 -82.84 -39.21 -29.92
CA GLU A 85 -83.89 -39.41 -30.91
C GLU A 85 -85.07 -40.22 -30.39
N ILE A 86 -84.83 -41.29 -29.64
CA ILE A 86 -85.87 -42.09 -28.98
C ILE A 86 -86.61 -41.23 -27.95
N PHE A 87 -85.90 -40.38 -27.20
CA PHE A 87 -86.48 -39.45 -26.25
C PHE A 87 -87.32 -38.36 -26.94
N ARG A 88 -86.85 -37.77 -28.05
CA ARG A 88 -87.66 -36.87 -28.89
C ARG A 88 -88.91 -37.57 -29.44
N LYS A 89 -88.77 -38.80 -29.95
CA LYS A 89 -89.89 -39.62 -30.44
C LYS A 89 -90.90 -39.95 -29.32
N ARG A 90 -90.44 -40.17 -28.08
CA ARG A 90 -91.30 -40.36 -26.89
C ARG A 90 -91.96 -39.06 -26.41
N MET A 91 -91.26 -37.93 -26.41
CA MET A 91 -91.81 -36.63 -26.03
C MET A 91 -92.87 -36.13 -27.02
N ASN A 92 -92.79 -36.55 -28.29
CA ASN A 92 -93.77 -36.25 -29.32
C ASN A 92 -94.99 -37.22 -29.32
N MET A 93 -95.09 -38.14 -28.35
CA MET A 93 -96.21 -39.08 -28.21
C MET A 93 -96.86 -38.92 -26.83
N GLY A 94 -98.19 -39.03 -26.77
CA GLY A 94 -98.90 -39.06 -25.49
C GLY A 94 -98.52 -40.29 -24.65
N LEU A 95 -98.56 -40.16 -23.31
CA LEU A 95 -98.17 -41.23 -22.38
C LEU A 95 -98.86 -42.57 -22.70
N ARG A 96 -100.16 -42.51 -23.07
CA ARG A 96 -100.99 -43.68 -23.42
C ARG A 96 -100.51 -44.39 -24.69
N ASP A 97 -100.06 -43.65 -25.69
CA ASP A 97 -99.59 -44.20 -26.96
C ASP A 97 -98.15 -44.70 -26.85
N SER A 98 -97.34 -44.10 -25.98
CA SER A 98 -96.03 -44.65 -25.61
C SER A 98 -96.15 -46.05 -24.98
N TYR A 99 -97.16 -46.28 -24.14
CA TYR A 99 -97.46 -47.60 -23.56
C TYR A 99 -97.93 -48.60 -24.61
N LYS A 100 -98.83 -48.19 -25.53
CA LYS A 100 -99.26 -49.03 -26.66
C LYS A 100 -98.08 -49.42 -27.57
N ALA A 101 -97.17 -48.49 -27.89
CA ALA A 101 -96.01 -48.77 -28.73
C ALA A 101 -95.03 -49.76 -28.08
N VAL A 102 -94.83 -49.66 -26.75
CA VAL A 102 -94.02 -50.64 -26.00
C VAL A 102 -94.73 -51.99 -25.93
N TYR A 103 -96.04 -52.01 -25.67
CA TYR A 103 -96.83 -53.25 -25.60
C TYR A 103 -96.90 -53.98 -26.95
N ALA A 104 -97.10 -53.26 -28.05
CA ALA A 104 -97.03 -53.80 -29.41
C ALA A 104 -95.64 -54.37 -29.73
N LYS A 105 -94.56 -53.70 -29.31
CA LYS A 105 -93.18 -54.20 -29.50
C LYS A 105 -92.86 -55.44 -28.65
N ILE A 106 -93.60 -55.67 -27.57
CA ILE A 106 -93.54 -56.90 -26.75
C ILE A 106 -94.39 -58.00 -27.39
N MET A 107 -95.61 -57.70 -27.83
CA MET A 107 -96.48 -58.66 -28.53
C MET A 107 -95.85 -59.18 -29.83
N ASN A 108 -95.28 -58.30 -30.66
CA ASN A 108 -94.57 -58.69 -31.89
C ASN A 108 -93.26 -59.49 -31.65
N ARG A 109 -92.85 -59.69 -30.39
CA ARG A 109 -91.73 -60.58 -29.99
C ARG A 109 -92.19 -61.90 -29.39
N ILE A 110 -93.49 -62.06 -29.13
CA ILE A 110 -94.10 -63.22 -28.48
C ILE A 110 -95.06 -63.93 -29.44
N HIS A 111 -95.52 -63.26 -30.51
CA HIS A 111 -96.33 -63.88 -31.55
C HIS A 111 -95.50 -64.88 -32.36
N ILE A 112 -95.93 -66.14 -32.31
CA ILE A 112 -95.57 -67.21 -33.24
C ILE A 112 -96.85 -67.48 -34.01
N ASP A 113 -96.79 -67.48 -35.34
CA ASP A 113 -97.94 -67.80 -36.17
C ASP A 113 -98.21 -69.32 -36.09
N ASP A 114 -99.37 -69.70 -35.53
CA ASP A 114 -99.85 -71.08 -35.62
C ASP A 114 -100.15 -71.43 -37.09
N PRO A 115 -99.82 -72.64 -37.57
CA PRO A 115 -100.08 -73.02 -38.96
C PRO A 115 -101.59 -73.05 -39.25
N PRO A 116 -102.03 -72.65 -40.45
CA PRO A 116 -103.46 -72.56 -40.77
C PRO A 116 -104.13 -73.94 -40.77
N ASP A 117 -105.22 -74.06 -40.00
CA ASP A 117 -106.13 -75.21 -39.98
C ASP A 117 -106.96 -75.26 -41.28
N ASP A 118 -106.34 -75.73 -42.37
CA ASP A 118 -107.04 -76.01 -43.64
C ASP A 118 -107.89 -77.29 -43.51
N VAL A 119 -109.04 -77.15 -42.85
CA VAL A 119 -110.08 -78.19 -42.76
C VAL A 119 -110.76 -78.37 -44.11
N LEU A 120 -110.14 -79.16 -44.99
CA LEU A 120 -110.76 -79.60 -46.23
C LEU A 120 -112.00 -80.45 -45.95
N THR A 121 -113.15 -80.00 -46.47
CA THR A 121 -114.44 -80.67 -46.30
C THR A 121 -114.51 -81.98 -47.11
N VAL A 122 -115.35 -82.92 -46.65
CA VAL A 122 -115.39 -84.36 -47.03
C VAL A 122 -115.85 -84.64 -48.49
N THR A 123 -115.86 -83.63 -49.36
CA THR A 123 -116.44 -83.70 -50.72
C THR A 123 -115.43 -83.38 -51.84
N GLY A 124 -114.13 -83.49 -51.57
CA GLY A 124 -113.06 -83.35 -52.57
C GLY A 124 -112.22 -84.63 -52.73
N PHE A 125 -112.73 -85.60 -53.49
CA PHE A 125 -111.90 -86.75 -53.89
C PHE A 125 -111.10 -86.40 -55.16
N ASP A 126 -109.79 -86.64 -55.12
CA ASP A 126 -108.89 -86.59 -56.27
C ASP A 126 -109.42 -87.51 -57.40
N PRO A 127 -109.61 -87.02 -58.64
CA PRO A 127 -110.10 -87.85 -59.75
C PRO A 127 -109.22 -89.07 -60.04
N GLY A 128 -107.93 -89.08 -59.63
CA GLY A 128 -107.06 -90.25 -59.70
C GLY A 128 -107.39 -91.36 -58.69
N PHE A 129 -108.14 -91.07 -57.61
CA PHE A 129 -108.38 -92.03 -56.51
C PHE A 129 -109.14 -93.28 -56.96
N PHE A 130 -110.10 -93.13 -57.88
CA PHE A 130 -110.83 -94.26 -58.45
C PHE A 130 -110.12 -94.93 -59.63
N GLN A 131 -109.09 -94.29 -60.21
CA GLN A 131 -108.36 -94.85 -61.35
C GLN A 131 -107.44 -96.02 -60.94
N CYS A 132 -107.04 -96.10 -59.67
CA CYS A 132 -106.38 -97.27 -59.09
C CYS A 132 -107.31 -98.47 -58.82
N VAL A 133 -108.64 -98.30 -58.96
CA VAL A 133 -109.63 -99.37 -58.68
C VAL A 133 -109.94 -100.20 -59.94
N SER A 134 -109.54 -99.73 -61.13
CA SER A 134 -110.01 -100.26 -62.43
C SER A 134 -108.95 -100.88 -63.35
N THR A 135 -107.87 -101.49 -62.81
CA THR A 135 -107.05 -102.47 -63.58
C THR A 135 -106.47 -103.60 -62.71
N THR A 136 -107.25 -104.68 -62.58
CA THR A 136 -106.85 -106.10 -62.44
C THR A 136 -105.58 -106.50 -61.66
N ILE A 137 -105.75 -107.28 -60.57
CA ILE A 137 -105.38 -108.72 -60.45
C ILE A 137 -105.88 -109.25 -59.07
N LEU A 138 -106.29 -110.53 -59.01
CA LEU A 138 -106.85 -111.28 -57.85
C LEU A 138 -108.19 -110.72 -57.31
N SER A 139 -109.37 -111.30 -57.57
CA SER A 139 -109.79 -112.66 -57.98
C SER A 139 -109.37 -113.79 -57.03
N LYS A 140 -110.39 -114.36 -56.37
CA LYS A 140 -110.41 -115.57 -55.52
C LYS A 140 -109.74 -115.47 -54.13
N TYR A 141 -110.63 -115.31 -53.14
CA TYR A 141 -110.59 -115.67 -51.69
C TYR A 141 -111.09 -114.51 -50.81
N ILE A 142 -111.87 -114.83 -49.78
CA ILE A 142 -112.72 -113.89 -49.03
C ILE A 142 -112.11 -113.53 -47.66
N ALA A 143 -112.21 -112.23 -47.34
CA ALA A 143 -112.08 -111.59 -46.02
C ALA A 143 -110.67 -111.42 -45.40
N PRO A 144 -110.47 -110.48 -44.44
CA PRO A 144 -111.40 -109.44 -43.96
C PRO A 144 -110.92 -107.99 -44.18
N TYR A 145 -111.87 -107.05 -44.26
CA TYR A 145 -111.69 -105.61 -44.48
C TYR A 145 -110.70 -104.86 -43.53
N LYS A 146 -110.30 -105.49 -42.41
CA LYS A 146 -109.43 -104.86 -41.38
C LYS A 146 -107.98 -104.67 -41.82
N SER A 147 -107.38 -105.65 -42.52
CA SER A 147 -105.98 -105.54 -42.97
C SER A 147 -105.84 -104.46 -44.05
N LEU A 148 -106.77 -104.44 -45.01
CA LEU A 148 -106.86 -103.43 -46.05
C LEU A 148 -107.08 -102.02 -45.46
N LYS A 149 -107.97 -101.88 -44.47
CA LYS A 149 -108.18 -100.59 -43.77
C LYS A 149 -106.91 -100.15 -43.02
N TYR A 150 -106.15 -101.08 -42.43
CA TYR A 150 -104.89 -100.76 -41.76
C TYR A 150 -103.80 -100.32 -42.76
N SER A 151 -103.67 -100.98 -43.91
CA SER A 151 -102.73 -100.58 -44.96
C SER A 151 -103.11 -99.24 -45.59
N PHE A 152 -104.40 -98.96 -45.82
CA PHE A 152 -104.85 -97.64 -46.29
C PHE A 152 -104.58 -96.54 -45.25
N ASN A 153 -104.88 -96.78 -43.97
CA ASN A 153 -104.62 -95.78 -42.92
C ASN A 153 -103.12 -95.52 -42.71
N THR A 154 -102.26 -96.55 -42.80
CA THR A 154 -100.80 -96.35 -42.71
C THR A 154 -100.25 -95.65 -43.96
N GLN A 155 -100.78 -95.94 -45.15
CA GLN A 155 -100.42 -95.23 -46.39
C GLN A 155 -100.85 -93.76 -46.39
N LEU A 156 -102.05 -93.46 -45.87
CA LEU A 156 -102.54 -92.09 -45.67
C LEU A 156 -101.69 -91.34 -44.64
N ARG A 157 -101.39 -91.97 -43.49
CA ARG A 157 -100.51 -91.38 -42.47
C ARG A 157 -99.10 -91.11 -43.01
N LEU A 158 -98.52 -92.05 -43.76
CA LEU A 158 -97.22 -91.86 -44.44
C LEU A 158 -97.28 -90.69 -45.41
N ARG A 159 -98.35 -90.55 -46.21
CA ARG A 159 -98.52 -89.38 -47.09
C ARG A 159 -98.67 -88.07 -46.33
N GLN A 160 -99.35 -88.06 -45.18
CA GLN A 160 -99.47 -86.88 -44.32
C GLN A 160 -98.13 -86.50 -43.67
N GLU A 161 -97.37 -87.49 -43.16
CA GLU A 161 -96.02 -87.26 -42.61
C GLU A 161 -95.03 -86.80 -43.70
N CYS A 162 -95.16 -87.30 -44.93
CA CYS A 162 -94.41 -86.79 -46.10
C CYS A 162 -94.82 -85.36 -46.47
N GLY A 163 -96.12 -85.03 -46.47
CA GLY A 163 -96.62 -83.67 -46.71
C GLY A 163 -96.04 -82.68 -45.71
N TYR A 164 -96.23 -82.95 -44.41
CA TYR A 164 -95.69 -82.12 -43.33
C TYR A 164 -94.17 -81.92 -43.43
N ARG A 165 -93.40 -82.96 -43.77
CA ARG A 165 -91.94 -82.85 -44.00
C ARG A 165 -91.61 -81.98 -45.20
N ASN A 166 -92.35 -82.10 -46.29
CA ASN A 166 -92.17 -81.26 -47.48
C ASN A 166 -92.49 -79.79 -47.17
N ASP A 167 -93.53 -79.52 -46.37
CA ASP A 167 -93.89 -78.16 -45.95
C ASP A 167 -92.82 -77.56 -45.02
N CYS A 168 -92.26 -78.36 -44.09
CA CYS A 168 -91.10 -77.96 -43.30
C CYS A 168 -89.87 -77.66 -44.19
N MET A 169 -89.58 -78.49 -45.19
CA MET A 169 -88.49 -78.24 -46.14
C MET A 169 -88.71 -76.95 -46.93
N LEU A 170 -89.92 -76.72 -47.44
CA LEU A 170 -90.28 -75.52 -48.20
C LEU A 170 -90.21 -74.26 -47.33
N ASN A 171 -90.59 -74.34 -46.05
CA ASN A 171 -90.42 -73.25 -45.09
C ASN A 171 -88.93 -72.98 -44.79
N ILE A 172 -88.10 -74.02 -44.66
CA ILE A 172 -86.63 -73.86 -44.52
C ILE A 172 -86.05 -73.19 -45.76
N GLU A 173 -86.42 -73.60 -46.97
CA GLU A 173 -85.99 -72.94 -48.22
C GLU A 173 -86.46 -71.48 -48.32
N SER A 174 -87.69 -71.19 -47.88
CA SER A 174 -88.24 -69.83 -47.82
C SER A 174 -87.51 -68.94 -46.82
N ASN A 175 -87.17 -69.47 -45.64
CA ASN A 175 -86.37 -68.77 -44.63
C ASN A 175 -84.94 -68.54 -45.14
N PHE A 176 -84.31 -69.55 -45.75
CA PHE A 176 -82.96 -69.44 -46.32
C PHE A 176 -82.87 -68.39 -47.42
N LYS A 177 -83.86 -68.32 -48.33
CA LYS A 177 -83.93 -67.26 -49.35
C LYS A 177 -84.03 -65.87 -48.72
N ARG A 178 -84.90 -65.70 -47.70
CA ARG A 178 -85.02 -64.43 -46.96
C ARG A 178 -83.75 -64.06 -46.19
N GLU A 179 -83.08 -65.02 -45.58
CA GLU A 179 -81.79 -64.79 -44.90
C GLU A 179 -80.72 -64.36 -45.91
N GLN A 180 -80.62 -65.05 -47.06
CA GLN A 180 -79.72 -64.67 -48.15
C GLN A 180 -80.01 -63.25 -48.68
N GLU A 181 -81.27 -62.89 -48.91
CA GLU A 181 -81.67 -61.53 -49.30
C GLU A 181 -81.21 -60.49 -48.26
N THR A 182 -81.41 -60.75 -46.95
CA THR A 182 -80.93 -59.83 -45.90
C THR A 182 -79.41 -59.75 -45.80
N TYR A 183 -78.69 -60.85 -46.11
CA TYR A 183 -77.24 -60.88 -46.18
C TYR A 183 -76.71 -60.09 -47.39
N ASP A 184 -77.35 -60.25 -48.55
CA ASP A 184 -77.00 -59.54 -49.78
C ASP A 184 -77.27 -58.03 -49.62
N GLU A 185 -78.35 -57.62 -48.96
CA GLU A 185 -78.55 -56.21 -48.56
C GLU A 185 -77.47 -55.70 -47.60
N ALA A 186 -77.09 -56.51 -46.59
CA ALA A 186 -76.09 -56.11 -45.59
C ALA A 186 -74.70 -55.96 -46.21
N THR A 187 -74.32 -56.87 -47.12
CA THR A 187 -73.04 -56.79 -47.86
C THR A 187 -73.03 -55.62 -48.84
N GLN A 188 -74.14 -55.31 -49.52
CA GLN A 188 -74.26 -54.09 -50.34
C GLN A 188 -74.05 -52.83 -49.50
N ARG A 189 -74.73 -52.69 -48.36
CA ARG A 189 -74.56 -51.55 -47.43
C ARG A 189 -73.13 -51.44 -46.90
N TYR A 190 -72.47 -52.58 -46.62
CA TYR A 190 -71.06 -52.60 -46.23
C TYR A 190 -70.15 -52.11 -47.36
N MET A 191 -70.34 -52.61 -48.59
CA MET A 191 -69.56 -52.20 -49.77
C MET A 191 -69.74 -50.70 -50.09
N GLU A 192 -70.94 -50.15 -49.89
CA GLU A 192 -71.18 -48.70 -49.97
C GLU A 192 -70.39 -47.93 -48.91
N GLN A 193 -70.41 -48.37 -47.65
CA GLN A 193 -69.63 -47.75 -46.57
C GLN A 193 -68.12 -47.80 -46.86
N VAL A 194 -67.60 -48.92 -47.37
CA VAL A 194 -66.20 -49.04 -47.79
C VAL A 194 -65.87 -48.01 -48.88
N LYS A 195 -66.70 -47.88 -49.92
CA LYS A 195 -66.53 -46.85 -50.97
C LYS A 195 -66.51 -45.42 -50.41
N TYR A 196 -67.36 -45.11 -49.44
CA TYR A 196 -67.34 -43.80 -48.77
C TYR A 196 -66.08 -43.57 -47.93
N PHE A 197 -65.56 -44.60 -47.25
CA PHE A 197 -64.30 -44.51 -46.53
C PHE A 197 -63.09 -44.37 -47.47
N GLU A 198 -63.06 -45.12 -48.58
CA GLU A 198 -62.05 -44.96 -49.64
C GLU A 198 -62.07 -43.55 -50.23
N ALA A 199 -63.25 -43.03 -50.58
CA ALA A 199 -63.41 -41.66 -51.08
C ALA A 199 -62.94 -40.60 -50.06
N PHE A 200 -63.20 -40.82 -48.77
CA PHE A 200 -62.72 -39.94 -47.69
C PHE A 200 -61.19 -39.99 -47.56
N ILE A 201 -60.59 -41.19 -47.56
CA ILE A 201 -59.14 -41.39 -47.50
C ILE A 201 -58.45 -40.73 -48.71
N LEU A 202 -58.99 -40.92 -49.92
CA LEU A 202 -58.49 -40.28 -51.13
C LEU A 202 -58.58 -38.75 -51.04
N ALA A 203 -59.68 -38.20 -50.54
CA ALA A 203 -59.84 -36.76 -50.37
C ALA A 203 -58.86 -36.17 -49.33
N ASP A 204 -58.55 -36.89 -48.24
CA ASP A 204 -57.59 -36.46 -47.23
C ASP A 204 -56.13 -36.62 -47.68
N TYR A 205 -55.84 -37.69 -48.44
CA TYR A 205 -54.56 -37.87 -49.12
C TYR A 205 -54.28 -36.75 -50.12
N LEU A 206 -55.26 -36.39 -50.97
CA LEU A 206 -55.13 -35.28 -51.93
C LEU A 206 -54.92 -33.94 -51.22
N LYS A 207 -55.64 -33.65 -50.12
CA LYS A 207 -55.39 -32.44 -49.31
C LYS A 207 -53.98 -32.44 -48.73
N SER A 208 -53.54 -33.57 -48.17
CA SER A 208 -52.20 -33.73 -47.61
C SER A 208 -51.11 -33.52 -48.67
N MET A 209 -51.32 -34.02 -49.89
CA MET A 209 -50.42 -33.81 -51.02
C MET A 209 -50.37 -32.34 -51.46
N VAL A 210 -51.52 -31.65 -51.50
CA VAL A 210 -51.56 -30.20 -51.77
C VAL A 210 -50.82 -29.39 -50.70
N TYR A 211 -50.89 -29.79 -49.42
CA TYR A 211 -50.09 -29.17 -48.38
C TYR A 211 -48.61 -29.49 -48.53
N LEU A 212 -48.24 -30.74 -48.84
CA LEU A 212 -46.85 -31.15 -49.06
C LEU A 212 -46.20 -30.34 -50.19
N ASN A 213 -46.88 -30.22 -51.34
CA ASN A 213 -46.39 -29.42 -52.47
C ASN A 213 -46.17 -27.95 -52.07
N LYS A 214 -47.08 -27.34 -51.30
CA LYS A 214 -46.91 -25.97 -50.77
C LYS A 214 -45.73 -25.86 -49.79
N TRP A 215 -45.48 -26.88 -48.97
CA TRP A 215 -44.31 -26.93 -48.10
C TRP A 215 -43.01 -27.04 -48.90
N GLU A 216 -43.00 -27.83 -49.98
CA GLU A 216 -41.85 -27.97 -50.88
C GLU A 216 -41.59 -26.66 -51.65
N GLU A 217 -42.62 -26.00 -52.19
CA GLU A 217 -42.50 -24.68 -52.82
C GLU A 217 -41.91 -23.63 -51.86
N LEU A 218 -42.42 -23.57 -50.62
CA LEU A 218 -41.91 -22.66 -49.59
C LEU A 218 -40.48 -23.02 -49.15
N ALA A 219 -40.14 -24.30 -49.04
CA ALA A 219 -38.78 -24.75 -48.74
C ALA A 219 -37.80 -24.37 -49.85
N LEU A 220 -38.18 -24.53 -51.12
CA LEU A 220 -37.39 -24.10 -52.27
C LEU A 220 -37.20 -22.58 -52.30
N ALA A 221 -38.25 -21.80 -52.03
CA ALA A 221 -38.15 -20.34 -51.93
C ALA A 221 -37.22 -19.89 -50.80
N LEU A 222 -37.36 -20.49 -49.61
CA LEU A 222 -36.52 -20.21 -48.45
C LEU A 222 -35.05 -20.61 -48.69
N ASN A 223 -34.81 -21.72 -49.40
CA ASN A 223 -33.46 -22.15 -49.78
C ASN A 223 -32.79 -21.17 -50.75
N LYS A 224 -33.53 -20.60 -51.72
CA LYS A 224 -33.00 -19.55 -52.62
C LYS A 224 -32.56 -18.31 -51.82
N VAL A 225 -33.42 -17.81 -50.93
CA VAL A 225 -33.13 -16.65 -50.07
C VAL A 225 -31.94 -16.92 -49.14
N ASN A 226 -31.85 -18.11 -48.54
CA ASN A 226 -30.71 -18.49 -47.71
C ASN A 226 -29.40 -18.56 -48.52
N PHE A 227 -29.44 -19.04 -49.77
CA PHE A 227 -28.27 -19.06 -50.65
C PHE A 227 -27.81 -17.63 -51.02
N GLU A 228 -28.75 -16.72 -51.31
CA GLU A 228 -28.46 -15.30 -51.53
C GLU A 228 -27.79 -14.65 -50.30
N TYR A 229 -28.32 -14.90 -49.09
CA TYR A 229 -27.68 -14.44 -47.85
C TYR A 229 -26.29 -15.01 -47.64
N GLN A 230 -26.06 -16.30 -47.93
CA GLN A 230 -24.72 -16.91 -47.86
C GLN A 230 -23.76 -16.27 -48.88
N CYS A 231 -24.22 -16.01 -50.10
CA CYS A 231 -23.43 -15.31 -51.12
C CYS A 231 -23.10 -13.86 -50.71
N LEU A 232 -24.03 -13.14 -50.09
CA LEU A 232 -23.79 -11.79 -49.57
C LEU A 232 -22.82 -11.80 -48.38
N ALA A 233 -22.97 -12.74 -47.44
CA ALA A 233 -22.05 -12.91 -46.32
C ALA A 233 -20.63 -13.26 -46.79
N ALA A 234 -20.49 -14.15 -47.78
CA ALA A 234 -19.20 -14.47 -48.39
C ALA A 234 -18.58 -13.24 -49.09
N LYS A 235 -19.36 -12.47 -49.86
CA LYS A 235 -18.90 -11.21 -50.47
C LYS A 235 -18.42 -10.22 -49.40
N MET A 236 -19.22 -10.00 -48.35
CA MET A 236 -18.86 -9.13 -47.23
C MET A 236 -17.56 -9.58 -46.57
N PHE A 237 -17.40 -10.87 -46.26
CA PHE A 237 -16.18 -11.44 -45.69
C PHE A 237 -14.94 -11.24 -46.60
N THR A 238 -15.07 -11.43 -47.91
CA THR A 238 -13.96 -11.16 -48.84
C THR A 238 -13.57 -9.68 -48.89
N ILE A 239 -14.53 -8.77 -48.72
CA ILE A 239 -14.29 -7.32 -48.68
C ILE A 239 -13.64 -6.92 -47.36
N THR A 240 -14.15 -7.37 -46.21
CA THR A 240 -13.57 -7.06 -44.89
C THR A 240 -12.14 -7.63 -44.77
N SER A 241 -11.91 -8.86 -45.21
CA SER A 241 -10.58 -9.47 -45.26
C SER A 241 -9.60 -8.69 -46.14
N ARG A 242 -10.04 -8.19 -47.31
CA ARG A 242 -9.23 -7.32 -48.17
C ARG A 242 -8.92 -5.98 -47.52
N ILE A 243 -9.90 -5.36 -46.85
CA ILE A 243 -9.71 -4.07 -46.15
C ILE A 243 -8.69 -4.22 -45.01
N VAL A 244 -8.83 -5.24 -44.15
CA VAL A 244 -7.86 -5.50 -43.07
C VAL A 244 -6.46 -5.80 -43.63
N GLY A 245 -6.38 -6.55 -44.74
CA GLY A 245 -5.12 -6.82 -45.43
C GLY A 245 -4.49 -5.58 -46.07
N LEU A 246 -5.29 -4.60 -46.51
CA LEU A 246 -4.82 -3.32 -47.05
C LEU A 246 -4.36 -2.38 -45.93
N ASP A 247 -5.13 -2.27 -44.85
CA ASP A 247 -4.79 -1.48 -43.66
C ASP A 247 -3.45 -1.93 -43.05
N TYR A 248 -3.26 -3.23 -42.85
CA TYR A 248 -1.98 -3.79 -42.38
C TYR A 248 -0.81 -3.45 -43.31
N ARG A 249 -0.98 -3.59 -44.64
CA ARG A 249 0.05 -3.25 -45.63
C ARG A 249 0.37 -1.76 -45.64
N TYR A 250 -0.64 -0.92 -45.51
CA TYR A 250 -0.51 0.53 -45.48
C TYR A 250 0.17 1.02 -44.20
N GLY A 251 -0.20 0.50 -43.02
CA GLY A 251 0.51 0.75 -41.77
C GLY A 251 1.98 0.30 -41.80
N LEU A 252 2.26 -0.84 -42.44
CA LEU A 252 3.63 -1.29 -42.69
C LEU A 252 4.41 -0.36 -43.63
N GLN A 253 3.77 0.14 -44.70
CA GLN A 253 4.34 1.13 -45.60
C GLN A 253 4.60 2.48 -44.92
N GLN A 254 3.69 2.95 -44.06
CA GLN A 254 3.91 4.15 -43.23
C GLN A 254 5.15 4.00 -42.34
N LYS A 255 5.35 2.83 -41.71
CA LYS A 255 6.55 2.54 -40.90
C LYS A 255 7.84 2.59 -41.71
N TYR A 256 7.87 1.97 -42.89
CA TYR A 256 9.04 2.06 -43.77
C TYR A 256 9.27 3.50 -44.26
N GLY A 257 8.21 4.24 -44.60
CA GLY A 257 8.28 5.66 -44.94
C GLY A 257 8.85 6.52 -43.80
N ARG A 258 8.44 6.28 -42.55
CA ARG A 258 9.02 6.91 -41.35
C ARG A 258 10.50 6.59 -41.20
N CYS A 259 10.88 5.31 -41.29
CA CYS A 259 12.27 4.87 -41.19
C CYS A 259 13.17 5.55 -42.24
N LEU A 260 12.77 5.48 -43.52
CA LEU A 260 13.50 6.12 -44.63
C LEU A 260 13.55 7.65 -44.49
N TYR A 261 12.50 8.28 -43.98
CA TYR A 261 12.51 9.71 -43.66
C TYR A 261 13.55 10.04 -42.58
N TYR A 262 13.61 9.28 -41.47
CA TYR A 262 14.60 9.53 -40.41
C TYR A 262 16.05 9.29 -40.85
N LEU A 263 16.30 8.30 -41.72
CA LEU A 263 17.61 8.03 -42.30
C LEU A 263 18.04 9.08 -43.34
N SER A 264 17.10 9.83 -43.93
CA SER A 264 17.43 10.86 -44.91
C SER A 264 18.13 12.10 -44.28
N PRO A 265 19.00 12.80 -45.04
CA PRO A 265 19.75 13.95 -44.52
C PRO A 265 18.83 15.06 -43.96
N PRO A 266 19.23 15.76 -42.86
CA PRO A 266 18.44 16.85 -42.28
C PRO A 266 18.08 17.96 -43.27
N SER A 267 18.97 18.26 -44.21
CA SER A 267 18.79 19.26 -45.28
C SER A 267 17.69 18.91 -46.28
N TRP A 268 17.46 17.61 -46.54
CA TRP A 268 16.36 17.13 -47.37
C TRP A 268 15.05 17.07 -46.59
N ARG A 269 15.09 16.61 -45.32
CA ARG A 269 13.94 16.61 -44.41
C ARG A 269 13.32 18.00 -44.25
N TYR A 270 14.14 19.04 -44.12
CA TYR A 270 13.67 20.42 -44.01
C TYR A 270 12.83 20.86 -45.22
N LYS A 271 13.23 20.48 -46.43
CA LYS A 271 12.49 20.81 -47.67
C LYS A 271 11.17 20.04 -47.79
N ASN A 272 11.14 18.78 -47.34
CA ASN A 272 10.00 17.89 -47.48
C ASN A 272 9.15 17.74 -46.20
N ARG A 273 9.19 18.74 -45.31
CA ARG A 273 8.49 18.72 -44.00
C ARG A 273 6.98 18.51 -44.09
N ASN A 274 6.35 18.88 -45.21
CA ASN A 274 4.92 18.66 -45.44
C ASN A 274 4.54 17.17 -45.43
N PHE A 275 5.43 16.29 -45.89
CA PHE A 275 5.24 14.82 -45.80
C PHE A 275 5.28 14.33 -44.34
N ALA A 276 6.19 14.89 -43.52
CA ALA A 276 6.29 14.55 -42.10
C ALA A 276 5.06 14.98 -41.29
N ARG A 277 4.41 16.08 -41.69
CA ARG A 277 3.15 16.54 -41.11
C ARG A 277 1.96 15.67 -41.52
N SER A 278 1.85 15.28 -42.79
CA SER A 278 0.74 14.46 -43.29
C SER A 278 0.76 13.01 -42.79
N VAL A 279 1.92 12.46 -42.43
CA VAL A 279 2.08 11.07 -41.91
C VAL A 279 2.22 11.04 -40.37
N GLU A 280 1.86 12.15 -39.70
CA GLU A 280 1.94 12.36 -38.24
C GLU A 280 3.32 12.06 -37.62
N ILE A 281 4.39 12.15 -38.41
CA ILE A 281 5.75 11.75 -38.02
C ILE A 281 6.29 12.65 -36.89
N GLU A 282 5.92 13.94 -36.92
CA GLU A 282 6.29 14.91 -35.86
C GLU A 282 5.54 14.66 -34.53
N ALA A 283 4.38 13.99 -34.54
CA ALA A 283 3.49 13.88 -33.38
C ALA A 283 3.57 12.54 -32.63
N LYS A 284 3.84 11.43 -33.35
CA LYS A 284 3.88 10.07 -32.78
C LYS A 284 5.30 9.52 -32.54
N GLY A 285 6.35 10.31 -32.81
CA GLY A 285 7.73 9.89 -32.57
C GLY A 285 8.13 8.60 -33.33
N PHE A 286 9.00 7.80 -32.71
CA PHE A 286 9.50 6.53 -33.27
C PHE A 286 8.71 5.31 -32.76
N ASP A 287 7.43 5.49 -32.40
CA ASP A 287 6.59 4.40 -31.93
C ASP A 287 6.26 3.42 -33.06
N PHE A 288 6.80 2.20 -32.94
CA PHE A 288 6.49 1.06 -33.81
C PHE A 288 5.15 0.38 -33.47
N GLY A 289 4.32 0.96 -32.60
CA GLY A 289 2.99 0.45 -32.29
C GLY A 289 2.14 0.33 -33.57
N ILE A 290 1.94 -0.90 -34.04
CA ILE A 290 0.75 -1.22 -34.85
C ILE A 290 -0.43 -1.01 -33.89
N SER A 291 -1.53 -0.40 -34.37
CA SER A 291 -2.85 -0.27 -33.73
C SER A 291 -3.00 -0.88 -32.32
N LYS A 292 -3.49 -0.08 -31.35
CA LYS A 292 -4.01 -0.62 -30.09
C LYS A 292 -4.94 -1.81 -30.39
N GLU A 293 -4.77 -2.92 -29.67
CA GLU A 293 -5.34 -4.25 -30.02
C GLU A 293 -6.89 -4.32 -29.98
N GLU A 294 -7.56 -3.19 -29.79
CA GLU A 294 -9.01 -3.03 -29.61
C GLU A 294 -9.70 -2.27 -30.77
N ASP A 295 -8.99 -1.99 -31.87
CA ASP A 295 -9.56 -1.34 -33.07
C ASP A 295 -10.60 -2.24 -33.77
N THR A 296 -11.87 -2.05 -33.40
CA THR A 296 -13.03 -2.70 -34.05
C THR A 296 -13.08 -2.35 -35.54
N PHE A 297 -13.60 -3.24 -36.39
CA PHE A 297 -13.63 -3.04 -37.86
C PHE A 297 -14.20 -1.68 -38.30
N SER A 298 -15.25 -1.18 -37.64
CA SER A 298 -15.80 0.16 -37.92
C SER A 298 -14.78 1.28 -37.70
N VAL A 299 -13.96 1.18 -36.65
CA VAL A 299 -12.91 2.16 -36.32
C VAL A 299 -11.77 2.09 -37.32
N MET A 300 -11.37 0.89 -37.77
CA MET A 300 -10.40 0.72 -38.86
C MET A 300 -10.93 1.33 -40.16
N PHE A 301 -12.20 1.10 -40.49
CA PHE A 301 -12.82 1.64 -41.69
C PHE A 301 -12.94 3.18 -41.65
N GLU A 302 -13.35 3.75 -40.53
CA GLU A 302 -13.41 5.22 -40.34
C GLU A 302 -12.02 5.87 -40.43
N LYS A 303 -10.98 5.26 -39.85
CA LYS A 303 -9.58 5.73 -39.98
C LYS A 303 -9.13 5.74 -41.43
N LEU A 304 -9.28 4.61 -42.13
CA LEU A 304 -8.90 4.47 -43.53
C LEU A 304 -9.70 5.44 -44.42
N GLN A 305 -10.99 5.65 -44.12
CA GLN A 305 -11.83 6.64 -44.78
C GLN A 305 -11.27 8.07 -44.59
N MET A 306 -10.94 8.46 -43.37
CA MET A 306 -10.35 9.78 -43.06
C MET A 306 -8.98 9.97 -43.73
N GLU A 307 -8.13 8.94 -43.78
CA GLU A 307 -6.84 9.02 -44.47
C GLU A 307 -6.97 9.10 -45.99
N CYS A 308 -7.90 8.36 -46.60
CA CYS A 308 -8.17 8.46 -48.04
C CYS A 308 -8.72 9.82 -48.47
N TYR A 309 -9.60 10.44 -47.66
CA TYR A 309 -10.12 11.78 -47.94
C TYR A 309 -9.22 12.93 -47.47
N GLY A 310 -8.23 12.65 -46.61
CA GLY A 310 -7.32 13.64 -46.00
C GLY A 310 -6.30 14.29 -46.93
N GLY A 311 -6.34 14.02 -48.24
CA GLY A 311 -5.42 14.62 -49.21
C GLY A 311 -3.98 14.10 -49.07
N LEU A 312 -3.80 12.80 -49.26
CA LEU A 312 -2.49 12.13 -49.15
C LEU A 312 -1.42 12.80 -50.03
N VAL A 313 -0.43 13.41 -49.38
CA VAL A 313 0.77 13.91 -50.05
C VAL A 313 1.57 12.73 -50.59
N LYS A 314 1.86 12.71 -51.89
CA LYS A 314 2.65 11.66 -52.53
C LYS A 314 3.96 11.45 -51.77
N PRO A 315 4.31 10.22 -51.33
CA PRO A 315 5.58 9.97 -50.66
C PRO A 315 6.72 10.25 -51.63
N VAL A 316 7.53 11.25 -51.30
CA VAL A 316 8.82 11.53 -51.95
C VAL A 316 9.86 10.83 -51.10
N LEU A 317 10.58 9.86 -51.67
CA LEU A 317 11.68 9.17 -51.00
C LEU A 317 13.01 9.89 -51.32
N TYR A 318 13.99 9.74 -50.43
CA TYR A 318 15.37 10.19 -50.69
C TYR A 318 16.22 9.09 -51.33
N PHE A 319 15.88 7.82 -51.04
CA PHE A 319 16.59 6.65 -51.53
C PHE A 319 15.75 5.96 -52.61
N ASP A 320 16.26 5.95 -53.85
CA ASP A 320 15.63 5.23 -54.96
C ASP A 320 16.08 3.75 -55.01
N HIS A 321 17.27 3.44 -54.49
CA HIS A 321 17.88 2.11 -54.55
C HIS A 321 18.26 1.60 -53.16
N ALA A 322 18.00 0.31 -52.88
CA ALA A 322 18.37 -0.32 -51.62
C ALA A 322 19.89 -0.33 -51.35
N ALA A 323 20.71 -0.27 -52.41
CA ALA A 323 22.17 -0.20 -52.30
C ALA A 323 22.65 1.09 -51.60
N ASP A 324 21.91 2.19 -51.69
CA ASP A 324 22.27 3.46 -51.02
C ASP A 324 21.95 3.42 -49.52
N LEU A 325 20.98 2.60 -49.12
CA LEU A 325 20.68 2.29 -47.72
C LEU A 325 21.81 1.44 -47.10
N MET A 326 22.34 0.46 -47.84
CA MET A 326 23.47 -0.35 -47.40
C MET A 326 24.71 0.51 -47.16
N LYS A 327 25.10 1.37 -48.13
CA LYS A 327 26.23 2.32 -47.96
C LYS A 327 26.07 3.22 -46.72
N LEU A 328 24.83 3.61 -46.39
CA LEU A 328 24.55 4.40 -45.20
C LEU A 328 24.74 3.59 -43.93
N PHE A 329 24.29 2.33 -43.89
CA PHE A 329 24.57 1.43 -42.76
C PHE A 329 26.06 1.11 -42.61
N ASP A 330 26.77 0.82 -43.71
CA ASP A 330 28.23 0.63 -43.71
C ASP A 330 28.94 1.88 -43.15
N GLY A 331 28.46 3.08 -43.52
CA GLY A 331 28.96 4.36 -42.99
C GLY A 331 28.68 4.57 -41.50
N ILE A 332 27.50 4.18 -41.01
CA ILE A 332 27.18 4.19 -39.57
C ILE A 332 28.06 3.20 -38.82
N GLU A 333 28.24 1.98 -39.35
CA GLU A 333 29.11 0.96 -38.76
C GLU A 333 30.56 1.46 -38.66
N GLN A 334 31.10 2.06 -39.72
CA GLN A 334 32.43 2.67 -39.71
C GLN A 334 32.53 3.82 -38.69
N GLN A 335 31.51 4.68 -38.58
CA GLN A 335 31.49 5.74 -37.56
C GLN A 335 31.44 5.18 -36.13
N HIS A 336 30.64 4.14 -35.89
CA HIS A 336 30.55 3.46 -34.60
C HIS A 336 31.85 2.74 -34.25
N LEU A 337 32.48 2.06 -35.22
CA LEU A 337 33.79 1.43 -35.06
C LEU A 337 34.88 2.45 -34.77
N HIS A 338 34.87 3.61 -35.46
CA HIS A 338 35.82 4.68 -35.21
C HIS A 338 35.62 5.30 -33.82
N HIS A 339 34.38 5.57 -33.42
CA HIS A 339 34.04 6.04 -32.07
C HIS A 339 34.48 5.03 -30.99
N PHE A 340 34.19 3.74 -31.18
CA PHE A 340 34.59 2.68 -30.26
C PHE A 340 36.12 2.58 -30.16
N THR A 341 36.84 2.70 -31.28
CA THR A 341 38.30 2.74 -31.33
C THR A 341 38.84 3.91 -30.51
N HIS A 342 38.29 5.12 -30.67
CA HIS A 342 38.64 6.29 -29.85
C HIS A 342 38.36 6.05 -28.35
N VAL A 343 37.20 5.50 -28.00
CA VAL A 343 36.84 5.20 -26.61
C VAL A 343 37.80 4.18 -25.99
N VAL A 344 38.17 3.13 -26.73
CA VAL A 344 39.14 2.11 -26.29
C VAL A 344 40.55 2.70 -26.15
N GLN A 345 40.98 3.59 -27.06
CA GLN A 345 42.26 4.29 -26.96
C GLN A 345 42.29 5.30 -25.79
N LEU A 346 41.20 6.03 -25.54
CA LEU A 346 41.11 6.96 -24.40
C LEU A 346 40.94 6.24 -23.06
N ALA A 347 40.36 5.03 -23.02
CA ALA A 347 40.14 4.27 -21.80
C ALA A 347 41.39 4.20 -20.88
N PRO A 348 42.58 3.73 -21.32
CA PRO A 348 43.78 3.71 -20.48
C PRO A 348 44.16 5.11 -19.99
N HIS A 349 44.13 6.14 -20.86
CA HIS A 349 44.42 7.52 -20.47
C HIS A 349 43.46 8.06 -19.41
N THR A 350 42.15 7.77 -19.51
CA THR A 350 41.19 8.17 -18.46
C THR A 350 41.41 7.41 -17.15
N THR A 351 41.83 6.15 -17.18
CA THR A 351 42.19 5.42 -15.94
C THR A 351 43.47 5.95 -15.31
N PHE A 352 44.47 6.33 -16.12
CA PHE A 352 45.69 6.98 -15.65
C PHE A 352 45.39 8.35 -15.03
N LEU A 353 44.60 9.18 -15.72
CA LEU A 353 44.17 10.48 -15.20
C LEU A 353 43.41 10.34 -13.87
N LYS A 354 42.47 9.39 -13.77
CA LYS A 354 41.75 9.08 -12.52
C LYS A 354 42.67 8.61 -11.40
N LYS A 355 43.75 7.87 -11.70
CA LYS A 355 44.78 7.50 -10.71
C LYS A 355 45.61 8.72 -10.29
N GLY A 356 46.03 9.55 -11.23
CA GLY A 356 46.75 10.80 -10.97
C GLY A 356 45.97 11.77 -10.09
N ILE A 357 44.68 11.99 -10.40
CA ILE A 357 43.79 12.82 -9.57
C ILE A 357 43.69 12.29 -8.13
N LYS A 358 43.59 10.97 -7.93
CA LYS A 358 43.60 10.38 -6.58
C LYS A 358 44.92 10.66 -5.86
N LEU A 359 46.05 10.39 -6.50
CA LEU A 359 47.38 10.67 -5.91
C LEU A 359 47.56 12.15 -5.55
N PHE A 360 47.10 13.08 -6.39
CA PHE A 360 47.14 14.51 -6.06
C PHE A 360 46.22 14.87 -4.88
N ASN A 361 45.02 14.30 -4.79
CA ASN A 361 44.14 14.50 -3.64
C ASN A 361 44.77 13.95 -2.35
N ASP A 362 45.43 12.79 -2.41
CA ASP A 362 46.12 12.17 -1.28
C ASP A 362 47.32 13.03 -0.81
N ILE A 363 48.10 13.58 -1.75
CA ILE A 363 49.20 14.53 -1.47
C ILE A 363 48.66 15.82 -0.83
N ILE A 364 47.60 16.42 -1.40
CA ILE A 364 46.97 17.62 -0.86
C ILE A 364 46.43 17.37 0.56
N ALA A 365 45.84 16.21 0.81
CA ALA A 365 45.40 15.81 2.13
C ALA A 365 46.58 15.70 3.12
N GLN A 366 47.68 15.05 2.71
CA GLN A 366 48.90 14.94 3.50
C GLN A 366 49.53 16.31 3.82
N ASP A 367 49.67 17.19 2.82
CA ASP A 367 50.23 18.53 2.99
C ASP A 367 49.33 19.38 3.90
N SER A 368 48.00 19.31 3.74
CA SER A 368 47.06 19.99 4.63
C SER A 368 47.17 19.52 6.09
N ALA A 369 47.36 18.22 6.31
CA ALA A 369 47.59 17.66 7.64
C ALA A 369 48.94 18.10 8.23
N GLY A 370 49.99 18.18 7.40
CA GLY A 370 51.30 18.71 7.77
C GLY A 370 51.24 20.19 8.18
N ILE A 371 50.59 21.04 7.38
CA ILE A 371 50.37 22.46 7.70
C ILE A 371 49.56 22.60 9.00
N LEU A 372 48.51 21.81 9.20
CA LEU A 372 47.73 21.81 10.44
C LEU A 372 48.54 21.33 11.66
N ALA A 373 49.50 20.42 11.49
CA ALA A 373 50.41 20.02 12.56
C ALA A 373 51.36 21.17 12.94
N ILE A 374 51.96 21.83 11.95
CA ILE A 374 52.85 22.99 12.13
C ILE A 374 52.10 24.16 12.81
N ILE A 375 50.86 24.45 12.39
CA ILE A 375 50.02 25.49 13.03
C ILE A 375 49.75 25.14 14.50
N LYS A 376 49.49 23.87 14.82
CA LYS A 376 49.29 23.43 16.22
C LYS A 376 50.57 23.53 17.06
N GLU A 377 51.73 23.29 16.46
CA GLU A 377 53.03 23.45 17.12
C GLU A 377 53.32 24.92 17.40
N PHE A 378 53.15 25.81 16.42
CA PHE A 378 53.27 27.26 16.64
C PHE A 378 52.26 27.78 17.67
N LYS A 379 51.02 27.28 17.70
CA LYS A 379 50.05 27.67 18.72
C LYS A 379 50.52 27.32 20.13
N LYS A 380 51.05 26.11 20.35
CA LYS A 380 51.62 25.70 21.64
C LYS A 380 52.84 26.52 22.04
N LEU A 381 53.70 26.84 21.07
CA LEU A 381 54.90 27.65 21.32
C LEU A 381 54.54 29.10 21.66
N LEU A 382 53.49 29.63 21.03
CA LEU A 382 52.92 30.94 21.33
C LEU A 382 52.28 30.96 22.73
N GLU A 383 51.40 30.00 23.05
CA GLU A 383 50.82 29.81 24.39
C GLU A 383 51.92 29.75 25.47
N PHE A 384 52.96 28.94 25.25
CA PHE A 384 54.13 28.86 26.15
C PHE A 384 54.90 30.18 26.28
N SER A 385 55.02 30.95 25.19
CA SER A 385 55.69 32.27 25.24
C SER A 385 54.86 33.33 25.96
N GLU A 386 53.53 33.28 25.86
CA GLU A 386 52.60 34.15 26.61
C GLU A 386 52.61 33.79 28.11
N ASP A 387 52.63 32.49 28.45
CA ASP A 387 52.82 32.02 29.83
C ASP A 387 54.19 32.45 30.41
N GLN A 388 55.27 32.38 29.64
CA GLN A 388 56.57 32.89 30.07
C GLN A 388 56.58 34.42 30.20
N GLY A 389 55.92 35.14 29.28
CA GLY A 389 55.77 36.58 29.33
C GLY A 389 55.07 37.04 30.60
N SER A 390 53.90 36.47 30.91
CA SER A 390 53.14 36.79 32.11
C SER A 390 53.88 36.41 33.40
N GLN A 391 54.63 35.29 33.43
CA GLN A 391 55.50 34.95 34.55
C GLN A 391 56.66 35.95 34.75
N LEU A 392 57.25 36.44 33.67
CA LEU A 392 58.32 37.44 33.73
C LEU A 392 57.78 38.81 34.16
N GLU A 393 56.62 39.20 33.65
CA GLU A 393 55.90 40.41 34.05
C GLU A 393 55.52 40.38 35.55
N ALA A 394 54.96 39.27 36.03
CA ALA A 394 54.66 39.08 37.46
C ALA A 394 55.94 39.13 38.33
N LYS A 395 57.05 38.54 37.88
CA LYS A 395 58.35 38.64 38.56
C LYS A 395 58.90 40.06 38.55
N PHE A 396 58.77 40.79 37.44
CA PHE A 396 59.22 42.16 37.30
C PHE A 396 58.46 43.10 38.24
N TYR A 397 57.12 43.03 38.27
CA TYR A 397 56.32 43.78 39.23
C TYR A 397 56.60 43.38 40.68
N LYS A 398 56.87 42.10 40.97
CA LYS A 398 57.31 41.66 42.31
C LYS A 398 58.66 42.26 42.72
N ILE A 399 59.60 42.41 41.79
CA ILE A 399 60.90 43.05 42.05
C ILE A 399 60.74 44.56 42.27
N ILE A 400 59.91 45.24 41.46
CA ILE A 400 59.66 46.68 41.60
C ILE A 400 58.91 46.99 42.91
N ASN A 401 57.78 46.33 43.15
CA ASN A 401 56.89 46.65 44.26
C ASN A 401 57.38 46.09 45.61
N GLY A 402 58.21 45.04 45.59
CA GLY A 402 58.94 44.56 46.77
C GLY A 402 60.33 45.18 46.82
N PHE A 403 61.35 44.43 46.42
CA PHE A 403 62.76 44.77 46.62
C PHE A 403 63.18 46.21 46.26
N PHE A 404 62.75 46.75 45.11
CA PHE A 404 63.14 48.11 44.73
C PHE A 404 62.44 49.17 45.60
N TYR A 405 61.14 49.00 45.86
CA TYR A 405 60.41 49.87 46.78
C TYR A 405 60.99 49.78 48.21
N ASP A 406 61.28 48.58 48.71
CA ASP A 406 61.86 48.37 50.05
C ASP A 406 63.30 48.93 50.17
N CYS A 407 64.08 48.90 49.10
CA CYS A 407 65.47 49.38 49.13
C CYS A 407 65.64 50.88 48.81
N VAL A 408 64.69 51.50 48.11
CA VAL A 408 64.81 52.91 47.63
C VAL A 408 63.64 53.78 48.09
N GLY A 409 62.42 53.25 48.05
CA GLY A 409 61.20 53.96 48.46
C GLY A 409 60.83 53.83 49.94
N ALA A 410 61.45 52.92 50.68
CA ALA A 410 61.13 52.69 52.08
C ALA A 410 61.33 53.95 52.92
N PRO A 411 60.41 54.25 53.86
CA PRO A 411 60.48 55.46 54.67
C PRO A 411 61.72 55.50 55.56
N GLU A 412 62.37 54.36 55.82
CA GLU A 412 63.62 54.29 56.59
C GLU A 412 64.84 54.74 55.77
N VAL A 413 64.94 54.33 54.50
CA VAL A 413 66.03 54.74 53.61
C VAL A 413 65.92 56.23 53.27
N LEU A 414 64.70 56.72 53.00
CA LEU A 414 64.44 58.15 52.80
C LEU A 414 64.75 58.98 54.06
N LYS A 415 64.42 58.48 55.26
CA LYS A 415 64.86 59.11 56.53
C LYS A 415 66.39 59.12 56.62
N PHE A 416 67.05 58.00 56.36
CA PHE A 416 68.51 57.90 56.46
C PHE A 416 69.22 58.86 55.50
N GLN A 417 68.74 58.96 54.25
CA GLN A 417 69.21 59.96 53.29
C GLN A 417 69.09 61.38 53.84
N LEU A 418 67.92 61.76 54.35
CA LEU A 418 67.69 63.09 54.93
C LEU A 418 68.63 63.37 56.12
N HIS A 419 68.92 62.37 56.96
CA HIS A 419 69.88 62.51 58.07
C HIS A 419 71.32 62.67 57.57
N LEU A 420 71.74 61.93 56.54
CA LEU A 420 73.07 62.08 55.92
C LEU A 420 73.24 63.44 55.23
N GLU A 421 72.24 63.89 54.47
CA GLU A 421 72.22 65.21 53.85
C GLU A 421 72.32 66.32 54.91
N PHE A 422 71.59 66.19 56.02
CA PHE A 422 71.68 67.13 57.15
C PHE A 422 73.07 67.12 57.81
N CYS A 423 73.66 65.95 58.05
CA CYS A 423 75.02 65.84 58.59
C CYS A 423 76.07 66.44 57.63
N TYR A 424 75.93 66.21 56.33
CA TYR A 424 76.80 66.80 55.30
C TYR A 424 76.68 68.33 55.28
N GLU A 425 75.45 68.86 55.24
CA GLU A 425 75.19 70.31 55.30
C GLU A 425 75.76 70.94 56.57
N LYS A 426 75.74 70.24 57.72
CA LYS A 426 76.35 70.74 58.96
C LYS A 426 77.88 70.74 58.98
N ILE A 427 78.53 69.81 58.28
CA ILE A 427 79.99 69.67 58.28
C ILE A 427 80.64 70.54 57.20
N HIS A 428 80.04 70.59 56.01
CA HIS A 428 80.55 71.35 54.87
C HIS A 428 79.92 72.75 54.71
N ASN A 429 78.81 73.04 55.38
CA ASN A 429 77.99 74.26 55.21
C ASN A 429 77.42 74.48 53.78
N GLU A 430 77.48 73.43 52.95
CA GLU A 430 76.96 73.40 51.59
C GLU A 430 75.91 72.30 51.46
N LYS A 431 74.84 72.56 50.71
CA LYS A 431 73.85 71.52 50.39
C LYS A 431 74.43 70.57 49.34
N PRO A 432 74.31 69.24 49.51
CA PRO A 432 74.80 68.27 48.54
C PRO A 432 73.89 68.24 47.30
N ILE A 433 74.10 69.19 46.38
CA ILE A 433 73.37 69.22 45.10
C ILE A 433 73.93 68.11 44.19
N ASN A 434 73.08 67.13 43.85
CA ASN A 434 73.34 66.01 42.94
C ASN A 434 74.37 64.95 43.44
N MET A 435 74.60 64.80 44.75
CA MET A 435 75.36 63.67 45.30
C MET A 435 74.43 62.48 45.59
N ASP A 436 74.85 61.28 45.19
CA ASP A 436 74.19 60.02 45.57
C ASP A 436 74.38 59.71 47.08
N LEU A 437 73.50 58.89 47.67
CA LEU A 437 73.52 58.48 49.08
C LEU A 437 74.87 57.89 49.51
N VAL A 438 75.48 57.07 48.64
CA VAL A 438 76.80 56.49 48.88
C VAL A 438 77.90 57.54 48.76
N GLY A 439 77.70 58.56 47.91
CA GLY A 439 78.61 59.70 47.75
C GLY A 439 78.62 60.62 48.97
N THR A 440 77.45 60.99 49.50
CA THR A 440 77.35 61.82 50.72
C THR A 440 77.91 61.08 51.95
N ALA A 441 77.61 59.79 52.09
CA ALA A 441 78.18 58.95 53.14
C ALA A 441 79.71 58.84 53.06
N LYS A 442 80.27 58.58 51.87
CA LYS A 442 81.73 58.49 51.69
C LYS A 442 82.44 59.82 51.91
N ALA A 443 81.88 60.94 51.44
CA ALA A 443 82.49 62.24 51.69
C ALA A 443 82.52 62.59 53.20
N LEU A 444 81.49 62.20 53.96
CA LEU A 444 81.49 62.27 55.42
C LEU A 444 82.51 61.33 56.07
N GLU A 445 82.65 60.09 55.56
CA GLU A 445 83.63 59.13 56.04
C GLU A 445 85.07 59.61 55.76
N ASP A 446 85.36 60.08 54.55
CA ASP A 446 86.65 60.65 54.16
C ASP A 446 86.99 61.88 55.00
N PHE A 447 86.01 62.78 55.25
CA PHE A 447 86.19 63.91 56.16
C PHE A 447 86.50 63.45 57.59
N TYR A 448 85.77 62.45 58.11
CA TYR A 448 86.03 61.89 59.43
C TYR A 448 87.41 61.21 59.52
N MET A 449 87.78 60.44 58.51
CA MET A 449 89.08 59.75 58.43
C MET A 449 90.23 60.76 58.33
N ASP A 450 90.10 61.82 57.52
CA ASP A 450 91.10 62.89 57.46
C ASP A 450 91.14 63.74 58.74
N TYR A 451 90.01 63.93 59.42
CA TYR A 451 89.98 64.54 60.75
C TYR A 451 90.66 63.64 61.80
N SER A 452 90.45 62.33 61.77
CA SER A 452 91.15 61.36 62.63
C SER A 452 92.65 61.36 62.34
N LYS A 453 93.08 61.25 61.07
CA LYS A 453 94.50 61.39 60.68
C LYS A 453 95.11 62.69 61.18
N ARG A 454 94.37 63.81 61.15
CA ARG A 454 94.83 65.11 61.70
C ARG A 454 94.97 65.08 63.22
N LEU A 455 94.10 64.37 63.95
CA LEU A 455 94.21 64.14 65.39
C LEU A 455 95.38 63.21 65.74
N ASP A 456 95.54 62.10 65.02
CA ASP A 456 96.61 61.12 65.21
C ASP A 456 97.99 61.72 64.88
N ALA A 457 98.06 62.65 63.91
CA ALA A 457 99.25 63.44 63.60
C ALA A 457 99.58 64.52 64.67
N VAL A 458 98.76 64.69 65.71
CA VAL A 458 99.10 65.56 66.86
C VAL A 458 100.09 64.84 67.77
N THR A 459 101.38 64.93 67.41
CA THR A 459 102.52 64.50 68.23
C THR A 459 102.37 64.95 69.68
N GLY A 460 102.73 64.08 70.63
CA GLY A 460 102.58 64.34 72.07
C GLY A 460 103.28 65.61 72.60
N GLU A 461 104.22 66.20 71.86
CA GLU A 461 104.81 67.51 72.16
C GLU A 461 103.82 68.67 71.95
N LYS A 462 103.00 68.63 70.89
CA LYS A 462 101.91 69.59 70.67
C LYS A 462 100.83 69.45 71.74
N ILE A 463 100.52 68.22 72.15
CA ILE A 463 99.59 67.96 73.27
C ILE A 463 100.18 68.49 74.58
N LYS A 464 101.47 68.25 74.87
CA LYS A 464 102.16 68.81 76.04
C LYS A 464 102.25 70.33 76.01
N ALA A 465 102.44 70.95 74.84
CA ALA A 465 102.43 72.40 74.68
C ALA A 465 101.03 72.97 74.90
N ALA A 466 99.98 72.35 74.34
CA ALA A 466 98.59 72.73 74.58
C ALA A 466 98.17 72.52 76.04
N MET A 467 98.58 71.41 76.68
CA MET A 467 98.43 71.19 78.12
C MET A 467 99.22 72.23 78.93
N ALA A 468 100.42 72.62 78.53
CA ALA A 468 101.20 73.64 79.22
C ALA A 468 100.55 75.03 79.11
N VAL A 469 99.99 75.38 77.94
CA VAL A 469 99.17 76.58 77.74
C VAL A 469 97.90 76.50 78.59
N TYR A 470 97.19 75.37 78.59
CA TYR A 470 95.98 75.16 79.40
C TYR A 470 96.28 75.27 80.90
N ILE A 471 97.28 74.53 81.41
CA ILE A 471 97.75 74.58 82.81
C ILE A 471 98.25 75.98 83.17
N ASN A 472 98.89 76.71 82.25
CA ASN A 472 99.29 78.10 82.51
C ASN A 472 98.08 79.04 82.53
N SER A 473 97.07 78.84 81.68
CA SER A 473 95.81 79.60 81.72
C SER A 473 94.99 79.29 82.98
N GLU A 474 94.89 78.03 83.42
CA GLU A 474 94.33 77.66 84.72
C GLU A 474 95.13 78.27 85.86
N ARG A 475 96.48 78.22 85.83
CA ARG A 475 97.32 78.87 86.85
C ARG A 475 97.16 80.38 86.86
N GLN A 476 96.90 81.00 85.71
CA GLN A 476 96.64 82.42 85.61
C GLN A 476 95.26 82.77 86.15
N GLN A 477 94.20 82.07 85.73
CA GLN A 477 92.86 82.18 86.32
C GLN A 477 92.87 81.91 87.84
N PHE A 478 93.68 80.96 88.32
CA PHE A 478 93.83 80.65 89.74
C PHE A 478 94.61 81.73 90.50
N LYS A 479 95.57 82.41 89.86
CA LYS A 479 96.24 83.61 90.40
C LYS A 479 95.27 84.78 90.47
N GLU A 480 94.58 85.08 89.38
CA GLU A 480 93.56 86.13 89.28
C GLU A 480 92.46 85.90 90.32
N ALA A 481 91.94 84.67 90.46
CA ALA A 481 91.00 84.30 91.51
C ALA A 481 91.59 84.43 92.93
N LYS A 482 92.88 84.14 93.12
CA LYS A 482 93.56 84.28 94.43
C LYS A 482 93.82 85.74 94.80
N ASP A 483 94.12 86.59 93.82
CA ASP A 483 94.34 88.03 94.02
C ASP A 483 93.00 88.76 94.18
N ALA A 484 91.99 88.44 93.38
CA ALA A 484 90.60 88.84 93.62
C ALA A 484 90.10 88.37 95.01
N ALA A 485 90.52 87.19 95.48
CA ALA A 485 90.21 86.74 96.85
C ALA A 485 91.00 87.48 97.94
N LYS A 486 92.19 88.04 97.66
CA LYS A 486 92.88 88.97 98.57
C LYS A 486 92.18 90.31 98.60
N GLU A 487 91.81 90.85 97.44
CA GLU A 487 91.05 92.09 97.31
C GLU A 487 89.71 91.97 98.02
N LEU A 488 88.94 90.90 97.80
CA LEU A 488 87.71 90.61 98.58
C LEU A 488 87.96 90.50 100.09
N ARG A 489 89.11 90.01 100.53
CA ARG A 489 89.49 90.00 101.97
C ARG A 489 89.89 91.40 102.47
N GLN A 490 90.48 92.24 101.64
CA GLN A 490 90.79 93.64 101.94
C GLN A 490 89.51 94.47 101.97
N PHE A 491 88.62 94.33 100.98
CA PHE A 491 87.28 94.88 100.97
C PHE A 491 86.48 94.41 102.19
N ARG A 492 86.43 93.12 102.52
CA ARG A 492 85.79 92.66 103.78
C ARG A 492 86.45 93.20 105.04
N ARG A 493 87.77 93.44 105.05
CA ARG A 493 88.43 94.11 106.17
C ARG A 493 88.03 95.58 106.26
N LEU A 494 88.00 96.29 105.13
CA LEU A 494 87.58 97.69 105.02
C LEU A 494 86.11 97.85 105.41
N GLU A 495 85.23 97.00 104.90
CA GLU A 495 83.82 96.84 105.26
C GLU A 495 83.68 96.57 106.76
N LEU A 496 84.40 95.60 107.34
CA LEU A 496 84.39 95.36 108.78
C LEU A 496 84.95 96.53 109.60
N THR A 497 85.93 97.29 109.10
CA THR A 497 86.40 98.50 109.80
C THR A 497 85.46 99.69 109.63
N LEU A 498 84.76 99.83 108.51
CA LEU A 498 83.71 100.83 108.30
C LEU A 498 82.50 100.52 109.17
N LEU A 499 82.02 99.27 109.16
CA LEU A 499 80.97 98.79 110.07
C LEU A 499 81.39 98.94 111.54
N ARG A 500 82.68 98.74 111.89
CA ARG A 500 83.21 98.98 113.25
C ARG A 500 83.37 100.47 113.58
N ALA A 501 83.66 101.33 112.61
CA ALA A 501 83.76 102.79 112.82
C ALA A 501 82.38 103.47 112.90
N HIS A 502 81.36 102.88 112.26
CA HIS A 502 79.96 103.32 112.34
C HIS A 502 79.15 102.60 113.44
N ALA A 503 79.73 101.64 114.17
CA ALA A 503 79.08 100.99 115.31
C ALA A 503 79.43 101.70 116.63
N LEU A 504 78.40 102.00 117.44
CA LEU A 504 78.59 102.54 118.78
C LEU A 504 79.32 101.52 119.68
N PRO A 505 80.19 101.98 120.61
CA PRO A 505 81.00 101.08 121.41
C PRO A 505 80.14 100.36 122.46
N SER A 506 80.00 99.03 122.30
CA SER A 506 79.58 98.14 123.38
C SER A 506 80.72 97.18 123.72
N THR A 507 81.08 97.19 125.00
CA THR A 507 82.14 96.42 125.63
C THR A 507 81.90 94.91 125.62
N VAL A 508 83.00 94.12 125.61
CA VAL A 508 83.16 92.82 126.34
C VAL A 508 82.34 91.64 125.75
N GLN A 509 82.87 90.47 125.36
CA GLN A 509 84.16 89.77 125.56
C GLN A 509 84.49 88.83 124.35
N PRO A 510 85.72 88.28 124.25
CA PRO A 510 86.13 87.38 123.16
C PRO A 510 85.87 85.89 123.47
N ASN A 511 85.85 85.02 122.44
CA ASN A 511 86.43 83.68 122.58
C ASN A 511 86.79 82.95 121.27
N TYR A 512 87.65 81.94 121.43
CA TYR A 512 88.39 81.15 120.43
C TYR A 512 87.56 80.16 119.59
N ASN A 513 88.28 79.39 118.73
CA ASN A 513 87.98 78.03 118.21
C ASN A 513 87.32 77.93 116.82
N PHE A 514 87.55 76.90 115.98
CA PHE A 514 88.61 75.87 115.88
C PHE A 514 88.52 75.20 114.48
N THR A 515 89.46 74.32 114.13
CA THR A 515 89.47 73.54 112.87
C THR A 515 88.35 72.50 112.77
N ARG A 516 87.99 72.04 111.57
CA ARG A 516 87.52 70.65 111.36
C ARG A 516 87.59 70.15 109.92
N ASN A 517 88.09 68.92 109.78
CA ASN A 517 87.91 68.03 108.63
C ASN A 517 86.52 67.37 108.71
N LEU A 518 85.96 66.86 107.59
CA LEU A 518 85.38 65.50 107.55
C LEU A 518 85.07 65.00 106.11
N SER A 519 85.01 63.68 105.97
CA SER A 519 84.71 62.86 104.78
C SER A 519 83.20 62.58 104.56
N LEU A 520 82.76 62.06 103.38
CA LEU A 520 82.03 60.75 103.26
C LEU A 520 81.41 60.38 101.87
N ARG A 521 81.29 59.05 101.66
CA ARG A 521 80.59 58.24 100.62
C ARG A 521 79.10 58.56 100.30
N LYS A 522 78.58 58.06 99.15
CA LYS A 522 77.26 57.37 98.86
C LYS A 522 77.09 57.17 97.31
N LYS A 523 76.19 56.38 96.67
CA LYS A 523 75.13 55.38 97.05
C LYS A 523 75.04 54.19 96.02
N LYS A 524 73.84 53.83 95.49
CA LYS A 524 73.45 52.82 94.44
C LYS A 524 72.01 53.15 93.93
N LEU A 525 71.51 52.60 92.80
CA LEU A 525 70.23 51.80 92.64
C LEU A 525 69.70 51.66 91.14
N PRO A 526 68.73 50.75 90.81
CA PRO A 526 68.45 50.23 89.43
C PRO A 526 66.94 50.06 88.99
N LYS A 527 66.72 49.38 87.84
CA LYS A 527 65.55 48.55 87.36
C LYS A 527 64.19 49.20 86.98
N THR A 528 63.57 48.70 85.88
CA THR A 528 62.10 48.40 85.77
C THR A 528 61.74 47.44 84.61
N LYS A 529 60.55 46.80 84.68
CA LYS A 529 59.82 45.99 83.67
C LYS A 529 58.32 46.31 83.78
N CYS A 530 57.53 46.14 82.71
CA CYS A 530 56.09 45.76 82.58
C CYS A 530 55.84 45.49 81.07
N GLU A 531 55.10 44.47 80.59
CA GLU A 531 53.64 44.17 80.71
C GLU A 531 52.78 45.19 79.94
N GLU A 532 51.75 44.85 79.13
CA GLU A 532 50.92 43.62 79.08
C GLU A 532 50.19 43.40 77.70
N TYR A 533 49.38 42.33 77.59
CA TYR A 533 48.78 41.76 76.35
C TYR A 533 47.61 42.54 75.71
N ARG A 534 47.47 42.43 74.36
CA ARG A 534 46.21 42.05 73.66
C ARG A 534 46.47 41.30 72.34
N ASN A 535 45.79 40.15 72.21
CA ASN A 535 45.44 39.37 71.01
C ASN A 535 46.21 39.65 69.70
N SER A 536 47.24 38.85 69.44
CA SER A 536 47.78 38.58 68.10
C SER A 536 47.84 37.06 67.89
N LEU A 537 47.67 36.59 66.65
CA LEU A 537 47.84 35.18 66.30
C LEU A 537 49.27 34.74 66.62
N THR A 538 49.48 33.48 67.00
CA THR A 538 50.84 33.00 67.26
C THR A 538 51.63 32.89 65.95
N GLU A 539 52.95 33.11 65.99
CA GLU A 539 53.79 33.12 64.77
C GLU A 539 53.64 31.84 63.93
N GLY A 540 53.50 30.67 64.58
CA GLY A 540 53.27 29.40 63.87
C GLY A 540 51.88 29.27 63.22
N GLU A 541 50.87 30.01 63.68
CA GLU A 541 49.56 30.10 63.03
C GLU A 541 49.62 31.06 61.82
N LEU A 542 50.39 32.14 61.92
CA LEU A 542 50.67 33.05 60.78
C LEU A 542 51.49 32.36 59.69
N GLU A 543 52.55 31.62 60.05
CA GLU A 543 53.31 30.80 59.09
C GLU A 543 52.42 29.74 58.44
N TYR A 544 51.54 29.08 59.21
CA TYR A 544 50.62 28.11 58.64
C TYR A 544 49.62 28.75 57.65
N LEU A 545 49.00 29.88 58.04
CA LEU A 545 48.04 30.58 57.19
C LEU A 545 48.68 31.15 55.92
N THR A 546 49.91 31.67 56.00
CA THR A 546 50.62 32.26 54.85
C THR A 546 51.27 31.24 53.92
N LEU A 547 51.64 30.04 54.40
CA LEU A 547 52.30 29.01 53.59
C LEU A 547 51.36 27.93 53.05
N PHE A 548 50.23 27.66 53.72
CA PHE A 548 49.37 26.51 53.41
C PHE A 548 47.89 26.86 53.15
N THR A 549 47.50 28.14 53.19
CA THR A 549 46.16 28.61 52.77
C THR A 549 46.26 29.91 51.98
N ASP A 550 45.28 30.18 51.11
CA ASP A 550 45.21 31.44 50.35
C ASP A 550 44.66 32.61 51.20
N TRP A 551 44.91 32.61 52.52
CA TRP A 551 44.39 33.63 53.44
C TRP A 551 45.06 34.99 53.21
N THR A 552 44.27 36.06 53.25
CA THR A 552 44.74 37.44 53.10
C THR A 552 44.28 38.31 54.28
N GLU A 553 45.06 39.34 54.61
CA GLU A 553 44.97 40.13 55.85
C GLU A 553 43.63 40.84 56.11
N LEU A 554 42.72 40.86 55.14
CA LEU A 554 41.39 41.47 55.22
C LEU A 554 40.27 40.47 55.59
N GLU A 555 40.56 39.17 55.66
CA GLU A 555 39.57 38.13 55.98
C GLU A 555 39.73 37.61 57.42
N ASP A 556 38.62 37.28 58.08
CA ASP A 556 38.60 36.85 59.48
C ASP A 556 39.23 35.44 59.63
N PRO A 557 40.40 35.29 60.30
CA PRO A 557 41.20 34.06 60.25
C PRO A 557 40.54 32.85 60.93
N ALA A 558 39.48 33.06 61.71
CA ALA A 558 38.70 32.00 62.34
C ALA A 558 38.11 31.00 61.31
N ASN A 559 37.82 31.44 60.08
CA ASN A 559 37.29 30.58 59.03
C ASN A 559 38.27 29.50 58.57
N TYR A 560 39.57 29.80 58.58
CA TYR A 560 40.62 28.92 58.06
C TYR A 560 41.19 27.97 59.14
N LEU A 561 41.06 28.34 60.41
CA LEU A 561 41.54 27.55 61.55
C LEU A 561 40.53 26.50 62.06
N GLN A 562 39.28 26.51 61.59
CA GLN A 562 38.23 25.56 62.04
C GLN A 562 38.46 24.09 61.64
N CYS A 563 39.34 23.79 60.69
CA CYS A 563 39.52 22.42 60.18
C CYS A 563 40.28 21.45 61.12
N ARG A 564 40.67 21.87 62.33
CA ARG A 564 41.41 20.99 63.27
C ARG A 564 40.53 20.23 64.29
N SER A 565 39.21 20.42 64.26
CA SER A 565 38.28 19.70 65.12
C SER A 565 37.03 19.17 64.38
N MET A 566 37.21 18.16 63.54
CA MET A 566 36.27 17.04 63.36
C MET A 566 36.83 16.00 62.40
N SER A 567 37.36 14.91 62.95
CA SER A 567 37.53 13.66 62.22
C SER A 567 36.19 12.91 62.19
N HIS A 568 35.48 12.85 61.04
CA HIS A 568 34.62 11.71 60.69
C HIS A 568 34.02 11.84 59.28
N VAL A 569 34.32 10.84 58.43
CA VAL A 569 33.37 10.08 57.60
C VAL A 569 32.62 10.73 56.42
N ASP A 570 32.52 9.87 55.38
CA ASP A 570 31.57 9.78 54.27
C ASP A 570 31.84 10.34 52.87
N THR A 571 31.43 9.48 51.93
CA THR A 571 31.56 9.53 50.48
C THR A 571 30.43 10.32 49.82
N GLY A 572 30.70 11.03 48.72
CA GLY A 572 29.64 11.64 47.90
C GLY A 572 30.08 12.10 46.52
N HIS A 573 29.31 11.74 45.49
CA HIS A 573 29.51 12.15 44.09
C HIS A 573 29.36 13.66 43.85
N THR A 574 29.97 14.16 42.75
CA THR A 574 29.20 14.85 41.69
C THR A 574 29.95 14.88 40.34
N ASN A 575 29.18 15.05 39.25
CA ASN A 575 29.57 14.82 37.86
C ASN A 575 30.38 15.97 37.21
N LYS A 576 31.17 15.65 36.16
CA LYS A 576 30.94 16.08 34.75
C LYS A 576 32.13 15.82 33.80
N LYS A 577 32.06 14.75 33.01
CA LYS A 577 31.95 14.80 31.52
C LYS A 577 31.70 13.41 30.95
#